data_AF-A0A7C5VYU0-F1
#
_entry.id   AF-A0A7C5VYU0-F1
#
_cell.length_a   1.000
_cell.length_b   1.000
_cell.length_c   1.000
_cell.angle_alpha   90.00
_cell.angle_beta   90.00
_cell.angle_gamma   90.00
#
_symmetry.space_group_name_H-M   'P 1'
#
loop_
_entity.id
_entity.type
_entity.pdbx_description
1 polymer ?
#
loop_
_entity_poly.entity_id
_entity_poly.type
_entity_poly.pdbx_seq_one_letter_code
_entity_poly.pdbx_strand_id
1 'polypeptide(L)'
;MRKITRIGLIALVLAISCGKDDKTQNLDMPFEFIVNPGTDKEQRINIKNQEAPLGKKMYIKYNGKNKNCSDCLFEWKKEDFVLGTGSGLNIVFCSVEKQNIIFRVIGPDGNEIENISIGISVSPSETRRTDEIQRSLDIFKNDVIVIGVDRSQDRESLQKISSALLALQTYVDKENSCDAEVVYALTIGKIILILSELQNLVVEYFTGTLKKEDILLILDKGVKPAK
;
A
#
# COMPACT_ATOMS: atom_id res chain seq x y z
N MET A 1 -71.34 19.46 18.93
CA MET A 1 -70.73 20.31 17.89
C MET A 1 -69.48 20.99 18.45
N ARG A 2 -68.46 21.18 17.60
CA ARG A 2 -67.26 22.05 17.75
C ARG A 2 -66.10 21.60 18.67
N LYS A 3 -65.18 20.84 18.07
CA LYS A 3 -63.80 21.19 17.65
C LYS A 3 -63.09 22.43 18.28
N ILE A 4 -61.75 22.27 18.29
CA ILE A 4 -60.61 23.23 18.40
C ILE A 4 -60.32 23.71 19.86
N THR A 5 -59.09 23.78 20.41
CA THR A 5 -57.75 24.05 19.83
C THR A 5 -56.64 23.68 20.83
N ARG A 6 -55.51 23.15 20.32
CA ARG A 6 -54.22 23.11 21.03
C ARG A 6 -53.65 24.53 21.12
N ILE A 7 -53.22 24.96 22.31
CA ILE A 7 -52.17 25.96 22.51
C ILE A 7 -51.29 25.44 23.63
N GLY A 8 -49.98 25.45 23.40
CA GLY A 8 -48.99 24.84 24.26
C GLY A 8 -48.69 25.63 25.52
N LEU A 9 -48.07 24.94 26.48
CA LEU A 9 -47.09 25.51 27.37
C LEU A 9 -46.12 24.40 27.76
N ILE A 10 -44.84 24.65 27.54
CA ILE A 10 -43.73 23.76 27.89
C ILE A 10 -43.67 23.71 29.42
N ALA A 11 -43.89 22.52 29.98
CA ALA A 11 -43.64 22.27 31.39
C ALA A 11 -42.12 22.05 31.58
N LEU A 12 -41.49 23.03 32.24
CA LEU A 12 -40.19 22.88 32.86
C LEU A 12 -40.37 21.94 34.08
N VAL A 13 -39.86 20.72 34.00
CA VAL A 13 -39.72 19.84 35.16
C VAL A 13 -38.23 19.56 35.37
N LEU A 14 -37.65 20.33 36.29
CA LEU A 14 -36.42 19.96 36.98
C LEU A 14 -36.77 18.89 38.01
N ALA A 15 -36.39 17.64 37.71
CA ALA A 15 -36.31 16.59 38.71
C ALA A 15 -34.93 15.94 38.59
N ILE A 16 -34.10 16.23 39.59
CA ILE A 16 -32.79 15.66 39.83
C ILE A 16 -32.98 14.17 40.15
N SER A 17 -32.37 13.30 39.36
CA SER A 17 -31.96 11.95 39.78
C SER A 17 -30.76 11.52 38.95
N CYS A 18 -29.69 11.13 39.63
CA CYS A 18 -28.46 10.57 39.06
C CYS A 18 -28.75 9.34 38.20
N GLY A 19 -28.28 9.38 36.96
CA GLY A 19 -28.19 8.25 36.05
C GLY A 19 -27.27 8.68 34.93
N LYS A 20 -26.08 8.07 34.87
CA LYS A 20 -25.01 8.28 33.90
C LYS A 20 -25.54 8.91 32.60
N ASP A 21 -25.15 10.17 32.37
CA ASP A 21 -25.10 10.68 31.01
C ASP A 21 -24.25 9.69 30.22
N ASP A 22 -24.91 9.02 29.29
CA ASP A 22 -24.29 8.42 28.13
C ASP A 22 -23.48 9.53 27.45
N LYS A 23 -22.23 9.63 27.90
CA LYS A 23 -21.16 10.13 27.07
C LYS A 23 -21.21 9.23 25.84
N THR A 24 -21.80 9.75 24.76
CA THR A 24 -21.38 9.42 23.41
C THR A 24 -19.89 9.73 23.35
N GLN A 25 -19.09 8.78 23.83
CA GLN A 25 -17.65 8.82 23.68
C GLN A 25 -17.43 8.72 22.17
N ASN A 26 -17.11 9.84 21.54
CA ASN A 26 -16.16 9.81 20.43
C ASN A 26 -14.91 9.11 21.00
N LEU A 27 -14.85 7.79 20.86
CA LEU A 27 -13.61 7.06 20.96
C LEU A 27 -12.79 7.51 19.76
N ASP A 28 -11.84 8.40 19.98
CA ASP A 28 -10.74 8.62 19.03
C ASP A 28 -10.19 7.25 18.68
N MET A 29 -10.40 6.80 17.44
CA MET A 29 -9.92 5.50 17.02
C MET A 29 -8.39 5.47 17.21
N PRO A 30 -7.82 4.39 17.78
CA PRO A 30 -6.40 4.30 18.08
C PRO A 30 -5.55 4.05 16.83
N PHE A 31 -5.98 4.56 15.67
CA PHE A 31 -5.35 4.34 14.39
C PHE A 31 -5.06 5.67 13.69
N GLU A 32 -3.85 5.77 13.19
CA GLU A 32 -3.43 6.80 12.27
C GLU A 32 -3.36 6.21 10.86
N PHE A 33 -3.95 6.90 9.90
CA PHE A 33 -4.01 6.44 8.52
C PHE A 33 -3.20 7.38 7.64
N ILE A 34 -2.29 6.80 6.87
CA ILE A 34 -1.35 7.50 6.02
C ILE A 34 -1.53 7.01 4.59
N VAL A 35 -1.88 7.91 3.67
CA VAL A 35 -1.98 7.63 2.23
C VAL A 35 -0.64 7.98 1.58
N ASN A 36 -0.18 7.14 0.65
CA ASN A 36 1.10 7.22 -0.05
C ASN A 36 2.31 7.44 0.89
N PRO A 37 2.50 6.55 1.88
CA PRO A 37 3.57 6.69 2.88
C PRO A 37 4.95 6.77 2.22
N GLY A 38 5.82 7.65 2.72
CA GLY A 38 7.20 7.80 2.24
C GLY A 38 7.33 8.50 0.88
N THR A 39 6.29 9.21 0.44
CA THR A 39 6.29 9.98 -0.82
C THR A 39 6.08 11.47 -0.57
N ASP A 40 6.37 12.30 -1.58
CA ASP A 40 6.05 13.73 -1.61
C ASP A 40 4.53 14.03 -1.55
N LYS A 41 3.69 13.00 -1.76
CA LYS A 41 2.24 13.05 -1.66
C LYS A 41 1.71 12.35 -0.40
N GLU A 42 2.54 12.13 0.61
CA GLU A 42 2.10 11.54 1.88
C GLU A 42 1.03 12.41 2.53
N GLN A 43 -0.10 11.81 2.88
CA GLN A 43 -1.21 12.50 3.53
C GLN A 43 -1.71 11.73 4.74
N ARG A 44 -1.77 12.40 5.88
CA ARG A 44 -2.38 11.85 7.10
C ARG A 44 -3.86 12.19 7.06
N ILE A 45 -4.71 11.18 7.02
CA ILE A 45 -6.16 11.37 6.95
C ILE A 45 -6.75 11.11 8.34
N ASN A 46 -7.50 12.09 8.84
CA ASN A 46 -8.27 11.91 10.07
C ASN A 46 -9.58 11.23 9.71
N ILE A 47 -9.66 9.95 10.05
CA ILE A 47 -10.71 9.06 9.60
C ILE A 47 -11.97 9.25 10.48
N LYS A 48 -12.65 10.39 10.32
CA LYS A 48 -14.03 10.52 10.83
C LYS A 48 -15.04 9.73 9.96
N ASN A 49 -14.69 9.42 8.70
CA ASN A 49 -15.60 8.77 7.73
C ASN A 49 -15.05 7.49 7.04
N GLN A 50 -13.92 6.95 7.51
CA GLN A 50 -13.35 5.65 7.09
C GLN A 50 -13.21 5.46 5.57
N GLU A 51 -12.94 6.52 4.82
CA GLU A 51 -12.86 6.44 3.36
C GLU A 51 -11.41 6.38 2.87
N ALA A 52 -11.08 5.30 2.16
CA ALA A 52 -9.79 5.04 1.56
C ALA A 52 -9.86 5.24 0.05
N PRO A 53 -8.92 5.96 -0.59
CA PRO A 53 -8.90 6.08 -2.03
C PRO A 53 -8.47 4.77 -2.70
N LEU A 54 -9.24 4.31 -3.69
CA LEU A 54 -8.93 3.12 -4.49
C LEU A 54 -7.54 3.24 -5.13
N GLY A 55 -6.76 2.16 -5.08
CA GLY A 55 -5.47 2.09 -5.77
C GLY A 55 -4.33 2.85 -5.12
N LYS A 56 -4.55 3.63 -4.05
CA LYS A 56 -3.48 4.28 -3.33
C LYS A 56 -2.88 3.35 -2.28
N LYS A 57 -1.57 3.48 -2.05
CA LYS A 57 -0.92 2.82 -0.93
C LYS A 57 -1.37 3.46 0.37
N MET A 58 -1.68 2.63 1.35
CA MET A 58 -2.04 3.07 2.68
C MET A 58 -1.18 2.38 3.72
N TYR A 59 -0.84 3.14 4.76
CA TYR A 59 -0.27 2.62 5.98
C TYR A 59 -1.21 2.94 7.14
N ILE A 60 -1.68 1.90 7.82
CA ILE A 60 -2.49 2.01 9.03
C ILE A 60 -1.58 1.76 10.21
N LYS A 61 -1.46 2.72 11.11
CA LYS A 61 -0.60 2.66 12.29
C LYS A 61 -1.43 2.62 13.56
N TYR A 62 -1.22 1.61 14.39
CA TYR A 62 -1.80 1.56 15.72
C TYR A 62 -1.05 2.50 16.68
N ASN A 63 -1.80 3.39 17.31
CA ASN A 63 -1.36 4.39 18.28
C ASN A 63 -2.12 4.26 19.62
N GLY A 64 -2.76 3.12 19.88
CA GLY A 64 -3.54 2.89 21.09
C GLY A 64 -2.70 2.64 22.35
N LYS A 65 -3.38 2.25 23.43
CA LYS A 65 -2.76 2.08 24.76
C LYS A 65 -1.64 1.04 24.76
N ASN A 66 -1.79 -0.03 23.98
CA ASN A 66 -0.86 -1.15 23.97
C ASN A 66 0.28 -0.99 22.94
N LYS A 67 0.43 0.18 22.30
CA LYS A 67 1.39 0.37 21.20
C LYS A 67 2.86 0.12 21.58
N ASN A 68 3.18 0.25 22.87
CA ASN A 68 4.53 0.06 23.42
C ASN A 68 4.67 -1.29 24.15
N CYS A 69 3.71 -2.20 24.00
CA CYS A 69 3.83 -3.54 24.57
C CYS A 69 4.92 -4.31 23.82
N SER A 70 6.07 -4.55 24.45
CA SER A 70 7.21 -5.25 23.85
C SER A 70 6.94 -6.74 23.64
N ASP A 71 6.12 -7.33 24.50
CA ASP A 71 5.89 -8.78 24.55
C ASP A 71 4.52 -9.17 23.95
N CYS A 72 3.85 -8.22 23.29
CA CYS A 72 2.59 -8.45 22.60
C CYS A 72 2.81 -8.79 21.14
N LEU A 73 1.97 -9.68 20.60
CA LEU A 73 1.82 -9.88 19.17
C LEU A 73 0.70 -8.96 18.65
N PHE A 74 0.99 -8.27 17.56
CA PHE A 74 0.01 -7.45 16.85
C PHE A 74 -0.38 -8.16 15.56
N GLU A 75 -1.68 -8.33 15.33
CA GLU A 75 -2.20 -9.06 14.17
C GLU A 75 -3.25 -8.22 13.43
N TRP A 76 -3.12 -8.17 12.11
CA TRP A 76 -4.11 -7.60 11.21
C TRP A 76 -4.72 -8.70 10.35
N LYS A 77 -6.05 -8.79 10.34
CA LYS A 77 -6.78 -9.81 9.59
C LYS A 77 -7.89 -9.22 8.74
N LYS A 78 -8.19 -9.91 7.64
CA LYS A 78 -9.45 -9.77 6.93
C LYS A 78 -10.04 -11.17 6.82
N GLU A 79 -11.22 -11.36 7.40
CA GLU A 79 -11.83 -12.69 7.53
C GLU A 79 -10.83 -13.66 8.19
N ASP A 80 -10.53 -14.79 7.55
CA ASP A 80 -9.57 -15.78 8.05
C ASP A 80 -8.12 -15.48 7.65
N PHE A 81 -7.88 -14.53 6.76
CA PHE A 81 -6.55 -14.22 6.24
C PHE A 81 -5.80 -13.22 7.13
N VAL A 82 -4.57 -13.56 7.51
CA VAL A 82 -3.64 -12.63 8.16
C VAL A 82 -3.02 -11.74 7.09
N LEU A 83 -3.27 -10.44 7.20
CA LEU A 83 -2.74 -9.41 6.29
C LEU A 83 -1.34 -8.97 6.71
N GLY A 84 -1.03 -9.04 8.01
CA GLY A 84 0.27 -8.66 8.51
C GLY A 84 0.36 -8.77 10.03
N THR A 85 1.59 -8.82 10.51
CA THR A 85 1.92 -8.81 11.94
C THR A 85 2.76 -7.58 12.25
N GLY A 86 2.41 -6.85 13.31
CA GLY A 86 3.10 -5.63 13.71
C GLY A 86 2.16 -4.48 14.04
N SER A 87 2.70 -3.41 14.61
CA SER A 87 1.93 -2.23 15.03
C SER A 87 1.43 -1.37 13.87
N GLY A 88 1.73 -1.73 12.63
CA GLY A 88 1.13 -1.12 11.46
C GLY A 88 1.02 -2.07 10.27
N LEU A 89 0.21 -1.67 9.31
CA LEU A 89 -0.16 -2.46 8.14
C LEU A 89 -0.04 -1.61 6.87
N ASN A 90 0.78 -2.06 5.91
CA ASN A 90 0.74 -1.54 4.55
C ASN A 90 -0.33 -2.27 3.75
N ILE A 91 -1.23 -1.55 3.10
CA ILE A 91 -2.34 -2.12 2.35
C ILE A 91 -2.69 -1.26 1.13
N VAL A 92 -3.24 -1.89 0.09
CA VAL A 92 -3.82 -1.24 -1.07
C VAL A 92 -5.22 -1.80 -1.26
N PHE A 93 -6.21 -0.94 -1.51
CA PHE A 93 -7.57 -1.37 -1.82
C PHE A 93 -7.83 -1.30 -3.32
N CYS A 94 -8.16 -2.45 -3.93
CA CYS A 94 -8.46 -2.56 -5.36
C CYS A 94 -9.94 -2.82 -5.68
N SER A 95 -10.83 -2.72 -4.69
CA SER A 95 -12.28 -2.79 -4.86
C SER A 95 -12.94 -1.66 -4.08
N VAL A 96 -14.02 -1.09 -4.63
CA VAL A 96 -14.83 -0.02 -3.99
C VAL A 96 -15.74 -0.55 -2.88
N GLU A 97 -15.79 -1.87 -2.68
CA GLU A 97 -16.58 -2.49 -1.61
C GLU A 97 -16.04 -2.09 -0.23
N LYS A 98 -16.95 -1.94 0.73
CA LYS A 98 -16.57 -1.73 2.13
C LYS A 98 -15.80 -2.95 2.62
N GLN A 99 -14.58 -2.71 3.11
CA GLN A 99 -13.72 -3.73 3.69
C GLN A 99 -13.85 -3.71 5.21
N ASN A 100 -13.71 -4.86 5.84
CA ASN A 100 -13.65 -4.96 7.30
C ASN A 100 -12.33 -5.62 7.70
N ILE A 101 -11.50 -4.88 8.43
CA ILE A 101 -10.19 -5.33 8.90
C ILE A 101 -10.25 -5.46 10.41
N ILE A 102 -9.82 -6.60 10.93
CA ILE A 102 -9.75 -6.85 12.36
C ILE A 102 -8.30 -6.64 12.80
N PHE A 103 -8.11 -5.80 13.80
CA PHE A 103 -6.83 -5.62 14.47
C PHE A 103 -6.89 -6.26 15.86
N ARG A 104 -5.87 -7.05 16.20
CA ARG A 104 -5.76 -7.72 17.50
C ARG A 104 -4.42 -7.42 18.16
N VAL A 105 -4.46 -7.30 19.48
CA VAL A 105 -3.28 -7.35 20.34
C VAL A 105 -3.40 -8.60 21.20
N ILE A 106 -2.44 -9.50 21.06
CA ILE A 106 -2.36 -10.75 21.80
C ILE A 106 -1.23 -10.61 22.83
N GLY A 107 -1.55 -10.92 24.08
CA GLY A 107 -0.62 -10.85 25.20
C GLY A 107 0.45 -11.93 25.18
N PRO A 108 1.45 -11.80 26.07
CA PRO A 108 2.52 -12.79 26.21
C PRO A 108 2.01 -14.15 26.72
N ASP A 109 0.85 -14.17 27.38
CA ASP A 109 0.14 -15.37 27.82
C ASP A 109 -0.73 -16.01 26.73
N GLY A 110 -0.74 -15.43 25.53
CA GLY A 110 -1.55 -15.88 24.39
C GLY A 110 -3.00 -15.41 24.43
N ASN A 111 -3.40 -14.63 25.45
CA ASN A 111 -4.77 -14.13 25.56
C ASN A 111 -4.97 -12.88 24.71
N GLU A 112 -6.16 -12.73 24.13
CA GLU A 112 -6.54 -11.51 23.40
C GLU A 112 -6.72 -10.35 24.39
N ILE A 113 -5.91 -9.30 24.24
CA ILE A 113 -5.95 -8.09 25.07
C ILE A 113 -6.82 -7.03 24.41
N GLU A 114 -6.80 -6.96 23.08
CA GLU A 114 -7.54 -5.96 22.31
C GLU A 114 -7.97 -6.56 20.97
N ASN A 115 -9.17 -6.21 20.54
CA ASN A 115 -9.76 -6.67 19.29
C ASN A 115 -10.68 -5.58 18.74
N ILE A 116 -10.27 -4.99 17.62
CA ILE A 116 -10.96 -3.85 17.02
C ILE A 116 -11.28 -4.19 15.57
N SER A 117 -12.56 -4.10 15.22
CA SER A 117 -13.03 -4.15 13.83
C SER A 117 -13.01 -2.76 13.23
N ILE A 118 -12.33 -2.61 12.10
CA ILE A 118 -12.18 -1.37 11.34
C ILE A 118 -12.93 -1.54 10.01
N GLY A 119 -14.08 -0.89 9.91
CA GLY A 119 -14.74 -0.71 8.61
C GLY A 119 -13.94 0.30 7.78
N ILE A 120 -13.71 0.02 6.51
CA ILE A 120 -13.07 0.95 5.58
C ILE A 120 -13.92 0.98 4.32
N SER A 121 -14.59 2.11 4.08
CA SER A 121 -15.23 2.42 2.81
C SER A 121 -14.15 2.79 1.79
N VAL A 122 -14.30 2.38 0.53
CA VAL A 122 -13.31 2.69 -0.50
C VAL A 122 -13.94 3.59 -1.55
N SER A 123 -13.36 4.77 -1.77
CA SER A 123 -13.82 5.71 -2.79
C SER A 123 -13.16 5.44 -4.14
N PRO A 124 -13.90 5.59 -5.25
CA PRO A 124 -13.30 5.57 -6.58
C PRO A 124 -12.17 6.60 -6.68
N SER A 125 -11.06 6.21 -7.31
CA SER A 125 -9.99 7.15 -7.65
C SER A 125 -10.24 7.71 -9.05
N GLU A 126 -10.16 9.03 -9.20
CA GLU A 126 -10.24 9.70 -10.51
C GLU A 126 -8.94 9.59 -11.32
N THR A 127 -8.00 8.76 -10.90
CA THR A 127 -6.67 8.65 -11.52
C THR A 127 -6.79 8.14 -12.95
N ARG A 128 -6.53 9.02 -13.92
CA ARG A 128 -6.39 8.67 -15.34
C ARG A 128 -4.92 8.47 -15.68
N ARG A 129 -4.63 7.59 -16.63
CA ARG A 129 -3.28 7.44 -17.20
C ARG A 129 -2.93 8.72 -17.97
N THR A 130 -1.71 9.19 -17.82
CA THR A 130 -1.17 10.25 -18.68
C THR A 130 -0.67 9.64 -20.01
N ASP A 131 -0.45 10.48 -21.01
CA ASP A 131 0.11 10.05 -22.30
C ASP A 131 1.51 9.41 -22.14
N GLU A 132 2.27 9.82 -21.13
CA GLU A 132 3.55 9.19 -20.80
C GLU A 132 3.39 7.76 -20.29
N ILE A 133 2.42 7.53 -19.40
CA ILE A 133 2.12 6.19 -18.89
C ILE A 133 1.58 5.31 -20.01
N GLN A 134 0.70 5.84 -20.86
CA GLN A 134 0.18 5.09 -21.99
C GLN A 134 1.28 4.72 -23.00
N ARG A 135 2.15 5.66 -23.36
CA ARG A 135 3.30 5.36 -24.23
C ARG A 135 4.26 4.34 -23.61
N SER A 136 4.46 4.39 -22.29
CA SER A 136 5.31 3.42 -21.58
C SER A 136 4.69 2.02 -21.56
N LEU A 137 3.36 1.92 -21.43
CA LEU A 137 2.62 0.67 -21.58
C LEU A 137 2.76 0.09 -22.99
N ASP A 138 2.62 0.95 -24.01
CA ASP A 138 2.60 0.53 -25.41
C ASP A 138 3.91 -0.14 -25.83
N ILE A 139 5.04 0.20 -25.21
CA ILE A 139 6.33 -0.49 -25.41
C ILE A 139 6.20 -1.99 -25.13
N PHE A 140 5.56 -2.35 -24.01
CA PHE A 140 5.43 -3.76 -23.62
C PHE A 140 4.26 -4.48 -24.28
N LYS A 141 3.33 -3.74 -24.89
CA LYS A 141 2.20 -4.30 -25.63
C LYS A 141 2.52 -4.54 -27.11
N ASN A 142 3.24 -3.61 -27.74
CA ASN A 142 3.31 -3.51 -29.19
C ASN A 142 4.74 -3.58 -29.75
N ASP A 143 5.76 -3.24 -28.96
CA ASP A 143 7.13 -3.22 -29.49
C ASP A 143 7.76 -4.62 -29.45
N VAL A 144 8.57 -4.90 -30.47
CA VAL A 144 9.48 -6.05 -30.45
C VAL A 144 10.73 -5.64 -29.69
N ILE A 145 10.90 -6.22 -28.50
CA ILE A 145 12.08 -6.01 -27.67
C ILE A 145 13.14 -7.03 -28.08
N VAL A 146 14.22 -6.55 -28.70
CA VAL A 146 15.37 -7.37 -29.10
C VAL A 146 16.46 -7.23 -28.04
N ILE A 147 16.98 -8.36 -27.56
CA ILE A 147 18.05 -8.44 -26.57
C ILE A 147 19.08 -9.44 -27.10
N GLY A 148 20.35 -9.06 -27.13
CA GLY A 148 21.45 -9.98 -27.34
C GLY A 148 21.93 -10.14 -28.78
N VAL A 149 21.62 -9.18 -29.66
CA VAL A 149 22.01 -9.25 -31.08
C VAL A 149 23.23 -8.37 -31.36
N ASP A 150 23.24 -7.13 -30.85
CA ASP A 150 24.36 -6.19 -30.92
C ASP A 150 24.33 -5.24 -29.71
N ARG A 151 25.51 -4.98 -29.10
CA ARG A 151 25.67 -4.10 -27.93
C ARG A 151 25.09 -2.70 -28.14
N SER A 152 25.12 -2.19 -29.37
CA SER A 152 24.60 -0.85 -29.68
C SER A 152 23.06 -0.80 -29.62
N GLN A 153 22.39 -1.77 -30.23
CA GLN A 153 20.93 -1.91 -30.24
C GLN A 153 20.37 -2.33 -28.88
N ASP A 154 21.10 -3.17 -28.15
CA ASP A 154 20.76 -3.57 -26.80
C ASP A 154 20.77 -2.36 -25.85
N ARG A 155 21.75 -1.45 -25.98
CA ARG A 155 21.85 -0.26 -25.13
C ARG A 155 20.68 0.70 -25.32
N GLU A 156 20.28 0.97 -26.56
CA GLU A 156 19.14 1.85 -26.85
C GLU A 156 17.82 1.23 -26.35
N SER A 157 17.62 -0.06 -26.62
CA SER A 157 16.45 -0.81 -26.17
C SER A 157 16.34 -0.84 -24.64
N LEU A 158 17.46 -1.11 -23.94
CA LEU A 158 17.51 -1.11 -22.48
C LEU A 158 17.27 0.27 -21.88
N GLN A 159 17.77 1.34 -22.50
CA GLN A 159 17.50 2.70 -22.04
C GLN A 159 16.01 3.04 -22.18
N LYS A 160 15.37 2.64 -23.29
CA LYS A 160 13.93 2.81 -23.52
C LYS A 160 13.11 2.05 -22.46
N ILE A 161 13.44 0.77 -22.22
CA ILE A 161 12.81 -0.07 -21.20
C ILE A 161 12.98 0.52 -19.81
N SER A 162 14.20 0.93 -19.44
CA SER A 162 14.48 1.50 -18.13
C SER A 162 13.69 2.79 -17.88
N SER A 163 13.57 3.65 -18.90
CA SER A 163 12.79 4.89 -18.81
C SER A 163 11.31 4.60 -18.64
N ALA A 164 10.77 3.66 -19.43
CA ALA A 164 9.38 3.22 -19.32
C ALA A 164 9.08 2.61 -17.93
N LEU A 165 9.98 1.76 -17.43
CA LEU A 165 9.85 1.15 -16.11
C LEU A 165 9.81 2.18 -14.98
N LEU A 166 10.64 3.22 -15.05
CA LEU A 166 10.63 4.29 -14.06
C LEU A 166 9.27 5.02 -14.03
N ALA A 167 8.72 5.32 -15.20
CA ALA A 167 7.42 5.97 -15.33
C ALA A 167 6.29 5.06 -14.79
N LEU A 168 6.24 3.79 -15.20
CA LEU A 168 5.24 2.82 -14.75
C LEU A 168 5.37 2.56 -13.23
N GLN A 169 6.58 2.42 -12.70
CA GLN A 169 6.82 2.24 -11.26
C GLN A 169 6.33 3.45 -10.47
N THR A 170 6.66 4.66 -10.93
CA THR A 170 6.21 5.90 -10.28
C THR A 170 4.69 5.99 -10.25
N TYR A 171 4.03 5.64 -11.36
CA TYR A 171 2.57 5.58 -11.42
C TYR A 171 1.98 4.55 -10.46
N VAL A 172 2.51 3.32 -10.43
CA VAL A 172 2.04 2.28 -9.48
C VAL A 172 2.24 2.72 -8.05
N ASP A 173 3.38 3.34 -7.73
CA ASP A 173 3.73 3.70 -6.36
C ASP A 173 2.98 4.92 -5.82
N LYS A 174 2.70 5.90 -6.68
CA LYS A 174 2.17 7.20 -6.26
C LYS A 174 0.72 7.44 -6.73
N GLU A 175 0.34 6.81 -7.84
CA GLU A 175 -0.91 7.12 -8.52
C GLU A 175 -1.96 6.02 -8.41
N ASN A 176 -1.67 4.82 -8.90
CA ASN A 176 -2.63 3.72 -8.84
C ASN A 176 -1.92 2.36 -8.89
N SER A 177 -1.80 1.72 -7.73
CA SER A 177 -1.25 0.39 -7.57
C SER A 177 -2.17 -0.74 -8.06
N CYS A 178 -3.44 -0.44 -8.39
CA CYS A 178 -4.42 -1.43 -8.84
C CYS A 178 -4.66 -1.43 -10.35
N ASP A 179 -3.94 -0.62 -11.12
CA ASP A 179 -3.98 -0.68 -12.57
C ASP A 179 -3.27 -1.96 -13.06
N ALA A 180 -4.07 -3.01 -13.28
CA ALA A 180 -3.56 -4.34 -13.60
C ALA A 180 -2.67 -4.35 -14.86
N GLU A 181 -2.99 -3.56 -15.88
CA GLU A 181 -2.17 -3.51 -17.09
C GLU A 181 -0.81 -2.87 -16.84
N VAL A 182 -0.78 -1.79 -16.04
CA VAL A 182 0.48 -1.13 -15.68
C VAL A 182 1.33 -2.02 -14.80
N VAL A 183 0.73 -2.69 -13.80
CA VAL A 183 1.45 -3.64 -12.94
C VAL A 183 2.01 -4.80 -13.75
N TYR A 184 1.25 -5.31 -14.73
CA TYR A 184 1.71 -6.38 -15.61
C TYR A 184 2.88 -5.92 -16.50
N ALA A 185 2.75 -4.78 -17.16
CA ALA A 185 3.82 -4.22 -18.00
C ALA A 185 5.09 -3.93 -17.20
N LEU A 186 4.94 -3.36 -16.00
CA LEU A 186 6.03 -3.13 -15.05
C LEU A 186 6.73 -4.45 -14.66
N THR A 187 5.97 -5.52 -14.44
CA THR A 187 6.50 -6.84 -14.12
C THR A 187 7.28 -7.43 -15.30
N ILE A 188 6.71 -7.39 -16.51
CA ILE A 188 7.39 -7.85 -17.72
C ILE A 188 8.69 -7.09 -17.92
N GLY A 189 8.67 -5.75 -17.89
CA GLY A 189 9.88 -4.99 -18.15
C GLY A 189 10.98 -5.24 -17.12
N LYS A 190 10.63 -5.48 -15.84
CA LYS A 190 11.62 -5.90 -14.82
C LYS A 190 12.24 -7.26 -15.13
N ILE A 191 11.43 -8.22 -15.60
CA ILE A 191 11.93 -9.53 -16.03
C ILE A 191 12.89 -9.36 -17.22
N ILE A 192 12.52 -8.53 -18.19
CA ILE A 192 13.35 -8.22 -19.35
C ILE A 192 14.71 -7.65 -18.91
N LEU A 193 14.73 -6.67 -18.00
CA LEU A 193 16.00 -6.13 -17.48
C LEU A 193 16.86 -7.20 -16.81
N ILE A 194 16.27 -8.03 -15.94
CA ILE A 194 17.00 -9.11 -15.26
C ILE A 194 17.60 -10.09 -16.28
N LEU A 195 16.84 -10.48 -17.30
CA LEU A 195 17.31 -11.39 -18.34
C LEU A 195 18.44 -10.77 -19.16
N SER A 196 18.36 -9.47 -19.49
CA SER A 196 19.43 -8.75 -20.17
C SER A 196 20.70 -8.64 -19.33
N GLU A 197 20.57 -8.33 -18.03
CA GLU A 197 21.72 -8.30 -17.11
C GLU A 197 22.37 -9.67 -17.00
N LEU A 198 21.57 -10.74 -16.89
CA LEU A 198 22.06 -12.11 -16.86
C LEU A 198 22.80 -12.47 -18.16
N GLN A 199 22.24 -12.10 -19.32
CA GLN A 199 22.88 -12.33 -20.61
C GLN A 199 24.22 -11.60 -20.72
N ASN A 200 24.29 -10.35 -20.26
CA ASN A 200 25.54 -9.59 -20.24
C ASN A 200 26.60 -10.27 -19.38
N LEU A 201 26.24 -10.72 -18.17
CA LEU A 201 27.15 -11.47 -17.30
C LEU A 201 27.65 -12.76 -17.94
N VAL A 202 26.78 -13.50 -18.62
CA VAL A 202 27.15 -14.72 -19.36
C VAL A 202 28.13 -14.40 -20.48
N VAL A 203 27.84 -13.39 -21.29
CA VAL A 203 28.73 -12.97 -22.39
C VAL A 203 30.09 -12.55 -21.84
N GLU A 204 30.12 -11.69 -20.82
CA GLU A 204 31.37 -11.20 -20.22
C GLU A 204 32.22 -12.34 -19.65
N TYR A 205 31.59 -13.36 -19.07
CA TYR A 205 32.27 -14.57 -18.60
C TYR A 205 32.90 -15.35 -19.76
N PHE A 206 32.14 -15.61 -20.84
CA PHE A 206 32.66 -16.35 -21.99
C PHE A 206 33.69 -15.57 -22.82
N THR A 207 33.63 -14.24 -22.83
CA THR A 207 34.66 -13.39 -23.46
C THR A 207 35.88 -13.17 -22.57
N GLY A 208 35.91 -13.76 -21.37
CA GLY A 208 37.02 -13.66 -20.41
C GLY A 208 37.17 -12.27 -19.76
N THR A 209 36.16 -11.42 -19.90
CA THR A 209 36.13 -10.07 -19.31
C THR A 209 35.68 -10.13 -17.84
N LEU A 210 34.80 -11.08 -17.50
CA LEU A 210 34.40 -11.41 -16.15
C LEU A 210 35.06 -12.74 -15.74
N LYS A 211 35.74 -12.79 -14.59
CA LYS A 211 36.35 -14.02 -14.09
C LYS A 211 35.42 -14.75 -13.14
N LYS A 212 35.74 -16.02 -12.86
CA LYS A 212 34.98 -16.84 -11.90
C LYS A 212 34.94 -16.19 -10.51
N GLU A 213 36.03 -15.55 -10.11
CA GLU A 213 36.15 -14.85 -8.83
C GLU A 213 35.16 -13.67 -8.74
N ASP A 214 34.94 -12.96 -9.84
CA ASP A 214 34.01 -11.83 -9.90
C ASP A 214 32.55 -12.29 -9.78
N ILE A 215 32.19 -13.42 -10.40
CA ILE A 215 30.86 -14.02 -10.28
C ILE A 215 30.57 -14.46 -8.84
N LEU A 216 31.56 -15.07 -8.16
CA LEU A 216 31.43 -15.48 -6.77
C LEU A 216 31.19 -14.27 -5.84
N LEU A 217 31.85 -13.14 -6.09
CA LEU A 217 31.64 -11.89 -5.36
C LEU A 217 30.22 -11.31 -5.56
N ILE A 218 29.65 -11.44 -6.77
CA ILE A 218 28.28 -10.99 -7.07
C ILE A 218 27.24 -11.88 -6.37
N LEU A 219 27.44 -13.20 -6.37
CA LEU A 219 26.50 -14.17 -5.80
C LEU A 219 26.45 -14.15 -4.27
N ASP A 220 27.58 -13.94 -3.60
CA ASP A 220 27.66 -13.99 -2.13
C ASP A 220 27.09 -12.75 -1.42
N LYS A 221 26.55 -11.76 -2.16
CA LYS A 221 26.10 -10.44 -1.63
C LYS A 221 27.11 -9.78 -0.67
N GLY A 222 28.38 -10.14 -0.78
CA GLY A 222 29.38 -9.89 0.23
C GLY A 222 30.68 -9.48 -0.41
N VAL A 223 30.97 -8.18 -0.37
CA VAL A 223 32.17 -7.62 0.27
C VAL A 223 32.09 -6.09 0.15
N LYS A 224 32.14 -5.41 1.30
CA LYS A 224 32.39 -3.96 1.40
C LYS A 224 33.65 -3.62 0.58
N PRO A 225 33.70 -2.48 -0.14
CA PRO A 225 34.93 -2.02 -0.74
C PRO A 225 36.04 -2.03 0.32
N ALA A 226 37.18 -2.62 0.01
CA ALA A 226 38.37 -2.45 0.84
C ALA A 226 38.72 -0.95 0.88
N LYS A 227 39.14 -0.47 2.05
CA LYS A 227 39.49 0.93 2.34
C LYS A 227 40.39 1.57 1.29
#